data_AF-A0A9P5T081-F1
#
_entry.id   AF-A0A9P5T081-F1
#
_cell.length_a   1.000
_cell.length_b   1.000
_cell.length_c   1.000
_cell.angle_alpha   90.00
_cell.angle_beta   90.00
_cell.angle_gamma   90.00
#
_symmetry.space_group_name_H-M   'P 1'
#
loop_
_entity.id
_entity.type
_entity.pdbx_description
1 polymer ?
#
loop_
_entity_poly.entity_id
_entity_poly.type
_entity_poly.pdbx_seq_one_letter_code
_entity_poly.pdbx_strand_id
1 'polypeptide(L)'
;MYFNFHVPVYATIGAIILSFLLAFVGLQASGETDINPTGAVAKITLLVFSRIPCSDLSVIQKTNIMCANIAASVCSQAVDMVRDLKTGHLVGVAPRAMLAAQLIGSVFAIAFSLFILYNTKAYPCVLDTSAEHCQFAVPSVVAWENMCKILTGDGKVPRESMILTIVCCILGIINVVIRVKFLPDSWKPYWINLNAVGLGFINPSPSIVFAMMIGWIAGWIWKRVNIGSHERLMCSVSAGLIAGVGNARLINAAMEA
;
A
#
# COMPACT_ATOMS: atom_id res chain seq x y z
N MET A 1 -20.87 -7.27 -6.11
CA MET A 1 -20.86 -6.58 -4.80
C MET A 1 -22.25 -6.54 -4.17
N TYR A 2 -23.27 -6.03 -4.88
CA TYR A 2 -24.66 -6.00 -4.38
C TYR A 2 -25.22 -7.39 -4.02
N PHE A 3 -25.12 -8.37 -4.92
CA PHE A 3 -25.73 -9.70 -4.71
C PHE A 3 -25.08 -10.57 -3.63
N ASN A 4 -23.76 -10.48 -3.44
CA ASN A 4 -23.04 -11.31 -2.46
C ASN A 4 -22.76 -10.60 -1.13
N PHE A 5 -22.59 -9.27 -1.16
CA PHE A 5 -22.15 -8.50 0.01
C PHE A 5 -23.15 -7.42 0.45
N HIS A 6 -24.31 -7.32 -0.21
CA HIS A 6 -25.36 -6.33 0.09
C HIS A 6 -24.86 -4.88 0.09
N VAL A 7 -23.79 -4.62 -0.67
CA VAL A 7 -23.20 -3.28 -0.80
C VAL A 7 -24.00 -2.45 -1.80
N PRO A 8 -24.46 -1.23 -1.44
CA PRO A 8 -25.20 -0.37 -2.36
C PRO A 8 -24.41 -0.01 -3.61
N VAL A 9 -25.05 -0.11 -4.77
CA VAL A 9 -24.40 0.12 -6.07
C VAL A 9 -23.83 1.54 -6.19
N TYR A 10 -24.51 2.55 -5.61
CA TYR A 10 -24.04 3.93 -5.62
C TYR A 10 -22.70 4.09 -4.87
N ALA A 11 -22.53 3.39 -3.75
CA ALA A 11 -21.30 3.43 -2.96
C ALA A 11 -20.13 2.79 -3.73
N THR A 12 -20.41 1.71 -4.48
CA THR A 12 -19.43 1.07 -5.37
C THR A 12 -19.00 1.99 -6.51
N ILE A 13 -19.94 2.62 -7.22
CA ILE A 13 -19.62 3.54 -8.32
C ILE A 13 -18.83 4.74 -7.80
N GLY A 14 -19.27 5.33 -6.69
CA GLY A 14 -18.54 6.41 -6.03
C GLY A 14 -17.12 6.00 -5.63
N ALA A 15 -16.96 4.79 -5.08
CA ALA A 15 -15.64 4.27 -4.73
C ALA A 15 -14.75 4.11 -5.96
N ILE A 16 -15.25 3.59 -7.08
CA ILE A 16 -14.47 3.45 -8.33
C ILE A 16 -13.98 4.83 -8.83
N ILE A 17 -14.86 5.83 -8.86
CA ILE A 17 -14.51 7.19 -9.30
C ILE A 17 -13.45 7.80 -8.37
N LEU A 18 -13.64 7.68 -7.05
CA LEU A 18 -12.67 8.17 -6.08
C LEU A 18 -11.33 7.42 -6.20
N SER A 19 -11.37 6.11 -6.40
CA SER A 19 -10.19 5.26 -6.56
C SER A 19 -9.33 5.68 -7.74
N PHE A 20 -9.97 6.07 -8.85
CA PHE A 20 -9.27 6.58 -10.03
C PHE A 20 -8.49 7.87 -9.70
N LEU A 21 -9.09 8.80 -8.95
CA LEU A 21 -8.39 10.02 -8.51
C LEU A 21 -7.25 9.71 -7.55
N LEU A 22 -7.49 8.83 -6.58
CA LEU A 22 -6.48 8.44 -5.59
C LEU A 22 -5.34 7.62 -6.20
N ALA A 23 -5.56 6.94 -7.33
CA ALA A 23 -4.50 6.23 -8.06
C ALA A 23 -3.40 7.18 -8.54
N PHE A 24 -3.73 8.42 -8.95
CA PHE A 24 -2.71 9.42 -9.31
C PHE A 24 -1.85 9.83 -8.11
N VAL A 25 -2.45 9.96 -6.93
CA VAL A 25 -1.73 10.24 -5.69
C VAL A 25 -0.81 9.06 -5.35
N GLY A 26 -1.31 7.83 -5.50
CA GLY A 26 -0.53 6.62 -5.32
C GLY A 26 0.67 6.53 -6.27
N LEU A 27 0.46 6.83 -7.54
CA LEU A 27 1.50 6.87 -8.57
C LEU A 27 2.56 7.93 -8.27
N GLN A 28 2.15 9.13 -7.86
CA GLN A 28 3.10 10.19 -7.50
C GLN A 28 3.92 9.81 -6.26
N ALA A 29 3.27 9.36 -5.19
CA ALA A 29 3.93 8.97 -3.96
C ALA A 29 4.89 7.79 -4.19
N SER A 30 4.49 6.79 -4.97
CA SER A 30 5.36 5.68 -5.35
C SER A 30 6.49 6.14 -6.29
N GLY A 31 6.26 7.13 -7.15
CA GLY A 31 7.28 7.68 -8.03
C GLY A 31 8.39 8.41 -7.26
N GLU A 32 8.06 9.03 -6.12
CA GLU A 32 9.03 9.75 -5.30
C GLU A 32 9.68 8.89 -4.20
N THR A 33 8.95 7.90 -3.66
CA THR A 33 9.41 7.12 -2.50
C THR A 33 9.76 5.67 -2.82
N ASP A 34 9.43 5.21 -4.03
CA ASP A 34 9.54 3.80 -4.45
C ASP A 34 8.70 2.82 -3.61
N ILE A 35 7.75 3.35 -2.81
CA ILE A 35 6.85 2.61 -1.94
C ILE A 35 5.41 2.87 -2.39
N ASN A 36 4.66 1.80 -2.58
CA ASN A 36 3.24 1.85 -2.92
C ASN A 36 2.39 2.17 -1.67
N PRO A 37 1.68 3.32 -1.62
CA PRO A 37 0.93 3.76 -0.44
C PRO A 37 -0.48 3.16 -0.36
N THR A 38 -0.68 1.91 -0.78
CA THR A 38 -2.00 1.23 -0.82
C THR A 38 -2.78 1.38 0.49
N GLY A 39 -2.10 1.21 1.63
CA GLY A 39 -2.70 1.35 2.96
C GLY A 39 -3.14 2.78 3.30
N ALA A 40 -2.46 3.80 2.78
CA ALA A 40 -2.85 5.20 2.98
C ALA A 40 -4.12 5.53 2.20
N VAL A 41 -4.14 5.13 0.92
CA VAL A 41 -5.26 5.37 -0.01
C VAL A 41 -6.54 4.69 0.47
N ALA A 42 -6.43 3.46 0.99
CA ALA A 42 -7.55 2.75 1.59
C ALA A 42 -8.16 3.53 2.78
N LYS A 43 -7.31 4.04 3.68
CA LYS A 43 -7.73 4.79 4.87
C LYS A 43 -8.41 6.11 4.55
N ILE A 44 -8.01 6.80 3.48
CA ILE A 44 -8.71 8.01 3.00
C ILE A 44 -10.13 7.64 2.56
N THR A 45 -10.27 6.54 1.82
CA THR A 45 -11.58 6.06 1.36
C THR A 45 -12.47 5.67 2.53
N LEU A 46 -11.90 5.10 3.60
CA LEU A 46 -12.63 4.81 4.84
C LEU A 46 -13.26 6.04 5.49
N LEU A 47 -12.61 7.21 5.40
CA LEU A 47 -13.16 8.48 5.89
C LEU A 47 -14.37 8.92 5.06
N VAL A 48 -14.26 8.83 3.72
CA VAL A 48 -15.32 9.27 2.79
C VAL A 48 -16.58 8.42 2.90
N PHE A 49 -16.44 7.10 3.00
CA PHE A 49 -17.56 6.15 3.02
C PHE A 49 -17.98 5.73 4.44
N SER A 50 -17.51 6.43 5.48
CA SER A 50 -17.89 6.17 6.88
C SER A 50 -19.35 6.51 7.21
N ARG A 51 -19.94 7.47 6.50
CA ARG A 51 -21.28 8.03 6.76
C ARG A 51 -22.31 7.69 5.69
N ILE A 52 -22.27 6.48 5.18
CA ILE A 52 -23.27 6.00 4.21
C ILE A 52 -24.64 5.89 4.92
N PRO A 53 -25.74 6.40 4.32
CA PRO A 53 -27.07 6.31 4.92
C PRO A 53 -27.56 4.85 4.89
N CYS A 54 -27.43 4.16 6.01
CA CYS A 54 -27.95 2.81 6.21
C CYS A 54 -28.35 2.63 7.69
N SER A 55 -29.37 1.81 7.95
CA SER A 55 -29.88 1.58 9.30
C SER A 55 -28.99 0.63 10.12
N ASP A 56 -28.22 -0.24 9.46
CA ASP A 56 -27.44 -1.29 10.13
C ASP A 56 -25.95 -0.97 10.14
N LEU A 57 -25.38 -0.81 11.35
CA LEU A 57 -23.96 -0.53 11.56
C LEU A 57 -23.05 -1.57 10.91
N SER A 58 -23.44 -2.85 10.95
CA SER A 58 -22.67 -3.94 10.34
C SER A 58 -22.61 -3.84 8.81
N VAL A 59 -23.67 -3.35 8.19
CA VAL A 59 -23.74 -3.13 6.73
C VAL A 59 -22.92 -1.90 6.34
N ILE A 60 -22.93 -0.84 7.16
CA ILE A 60 -22.08 0.35 6.97
C ILE A 60 -20.61 -0.06 7.03
N GLN A 61 -20.20 -0.80 8.06
CA GLN A 61 -18.81 -1.23 8.24
C GLN A 61 -18.31 -2.12 7.10
N LYS A 62 -19.12 -3.11 6.70
CA LYS A 62 -18.81 -3.98 5.55
C LYS A 62 -18.69 -3.16 4.27
N THR A 63 -19.65 -2.27 4.01
CA THR A 63 -19.62 -1.42 2.82
C THR A 63 -18.39 -0.53 2.80
N ASN A 64 -18.05 0.11 3.93
CA ASN A 64 -16.92 1.03 4.03
C ASN A 64 -15.58 0.31 3.76
N ILE A 65 -15.34 -0.84 4.41
CA ILE A 65 -14.13 -1.64 4.18
C ILE A 65 -14.06 -2.14 2.74
N MET A 66 -15.20 -2.54 2.16
CA MET A 66 -15.23 -3.01 0.78
C MET A 66 -14.94 -1.89 -0.23
N CYS A 67 -15.43 -0.67 -0.01
CA CYS A 67 -15.07 0.50 -0.81
C CYS A 67 -13.57 0.84 -0.67
N ALA A 68 -13.02 0.75 0.55
CA ALA A 68 -11.59 0.94 0.79
C ALA A 68 -10.73 -0.12 0.08
N ASN A 69 -11.17 -1.38 0.04
CA ASN A 69 -10.51 -2.44 -0.72
C ASN A 69 -10.48 -2.14 -2.22
N ILE A 70 -11.57 -1.61 -2.80
CA ILE A 70 -11.57 -1.20 -4.22
C ILE A 70 -10.48 -0.15 -4.47
N ALA A 71 -10.42 0.90 -3.64
CA ALA A 71 -9.42 1.95 -3.78
C ALA A 71 -7.99 1.44 -3.62
N ALA A 72 -7.78 0.53 -2.67
CA ALA A 72 -6.51 -0.12 -2.46
C ALA A 72 -6.07 -0.95 -3.68
N SER A 73 -6.95 -1.80 -4.21
CA SER A 73 -6.66 -2.66 -5.36
C SER A 73 -6.37 -1.84 -6.62
N VAL A 74 -7.17 -0.80 -6.88
CA VAL A 74 -6.96 0.10 -8.03
C VAL A 74 -5.64 0.85 -7.91
N CYS A 75 -5.34 1.40 -6.73
CA CYS A 75 -4.07 2.07 -6.47
C CYS A 75 -2.89 1.12 -6.68
N SER A 76 -2.94 -0.08 -6.11
CA SER A 76 -1.85 -1.04 -6.23
C SER A 76 -1.61 -1.46 -7.67
N GLN A 77 -2.69 -1.83 -8.38
CA GLN A 77 -2.61 -2.25 -9.76
C GLN A 77 -2.09 -1.13 -10.66
N ALA A 78 -2.49 0.12 -10.43
CA ALA A 78 -2.00 1.27 -11.19
C ALA A 78 -0.50 1.48 -10.99
N VAL A 79 -0.02 1.43 -9.74
CA VAL A 79 1.40 1.59 -9.40
C VAL A 79 2.24 0.48 -10.04
N ASP A 80 1.82 -0.77 -9.88
CA ASP A 80 2.54 -1.93 -10.42
C ASP A 80 2.57 -1.90 -11.94
N MET A 81 1.45 -1.57 -12.60
CA MET A 81 1.38 -1.46 -14.06
C MET A 81 2.31 -0.38 -14.61
N VAL A 82 2.39 0.79 -13.97
CA VAL A 82 3.30 1.86 -14.40
C VAL A 82 4.77 1.47 -14.18
N ARG A 83 5.07 0.77 -13.09
CA ARG A 83 6.42 0.27 -12.79
C ARG A 83 6.87 -0.77 -13.82
N ASP A 84 5.98 -1.69 -14.18
CA ASP A 84 6.19 -2.69 -15.21
C ASP A 84 6.42 -2.02 -16.58
N LEU A 85 5.54 -1.11 -17.00
CA LEU A 85 5.70 -0.41 -18.27
C LEU A 85 7.01 0.39 -18.36
N LYS A 86 7.42 1.04 -17.26
CA LYS A 86 8.71 1.72 -17.16
C LYS A 86 9.87 0.74 -17.31
N THR A 87 9.81 -0.40 -16.62
CA THR A 87 10.85 -1.43 -16.70
C THR A 87 10.92 -2.05 -18.09
N GLY A 88 9.78 -2.36 -18.69
CA GLY A 88 9.67 -2.85 -20.06
C GLY A 88 10.26 -1.86 -21.06
N HIS A 89 9.99 -0.56 -20.90
CA HIS A 89 10.60 0.49 -21.71
C HIS A 89 12.13 0.53 -21.58
N LEU A 90 12.66 0.41 -20.35
CA LEU A 90 14.11 0.38 -20.11
C LEU A 90 14.81 -0.84 -20.72
N VAL A 91 14.13 -1.98 -20.81
CA VAL A 91 14.64 -3.21 -21.43
C VAL A 91 14.40 -3.25 -22.94
N GLY A 92 13.66 -2.28 -23.51
CA GLY A 92 13.33 -2.22 -24.93
C GLY A 92 12.19 -3.15 -25.36
N VAL A 93 11.37 -3.61 -24.41
CA VAL A 93 10.20 -4.45 -24.67
C VAL A 93 9.05 -3.59 -25.20
N ALA A 94 8.32 -4.09 -26.21
CA ALA A 94 7.15 -3.41 -26.74
C ALA A 94 6.04 -3.29 -25.67
N PRO A 95 5.44 -2.11 -25.44
CA PRO A 95 4.40 -1.91 -24.42
C PRO A 95 3.18 -2.83 -24.59
N ARG A 96 2.82 -3.14 -25.84
CA ARG A 96 1.71 -4.05 -26.16
C ARG A 96 1.99 -5.49 -25.71
N ALA A 97 3.25 -5.93 -25.81
CA ALA A 97 3.65 -7.25 -25.34
C ALA A 97 3.62 -7.33 -23.80
N MET A 98 4.04 -6.26 -23.12
CA MET A 98 3.95 -6.16 -21.65
C MET A 98 2.50 -6.23 -21.16
N LEU A 99 1.59 -5.49 -21.81
CA LEU A 99 0.16 -5.53 -21.49
C LEU A 99 -0.44 -6.92 -21.72
N ALA A 100 -0.10 -7.59 -22.82
CA ALA A 100 -0.56 -8.94 -23.09
C ALA A 100 -0.04 -9.94 -22.02
N ALA A 101 1.23 -9.82 -21.63
CA ALA A 101 1.81 -10.65 -20.58
C ALA A 101 1.12 -10.44 -19.23
N GLN A 102 0.81 -9.19 -18.85
CA GLN A 102 0.05 -8.89 -17.63
C GLN A 102 -1.36 -9.48 -17.67
N LEU A 103 -2.10 -9.33 -18.78
CA LEU A 103 -3.45 -9.89 -18.92
C LEU A 103 -3.47 -11.41 -18.81
N ILE A 104 -2.56 -12.08 -19.51
CA ILE A 104 -2.42 -13.55 -19.46
C ILE A 104 -2.01 -13.98 -18.04
N GLY A 105 -1.01 -13.32 -17.46
CA GLY A 105 -0.53 -13.58 -16.11
C GLY A 105 -1.62 -13.42 -15.05
N SER A 106 -2.47 -12.40 -15.16
CA SER A 106 -3.60 -12.18 -14.26
C SER A 106 -4.60 -13.34 -14.27
N VAL A 107 -4.89 -13.95 -15.43
CA VAL A 107 -5.81 -15.09 -15.53
C VAL A 107 -5.28 -16.29 -14.74
N PHE A 108 -3.99 -16.61 -14.89
CA PHE A 108 -3.36 -17.69 -14.12
C PHE A 108 -3.24 -17.35 -12.63
N ALA A 109 -2.93 -16.09 -12.31
CA ALA A 109 -2.80 -15.62 -10.93
C ALA A 109 -4.12 -15.75 -10.16
N ILE A 110 -5.27 -15.54 -10.80
CA ILE A 110 -6.59 -15.73 -10.16
C ILE A 110 -6.78 -17.19 -9.72
N ALA A 111 -6.45 -18.15 -10.59
CA ALA A 111 -6.59 -19.57 -10.25
C ALA A 111 -5.65 -19.98 -9.10
N PHE A 112 -4.39 -19.54 -9.13
CA PHE A 112 -3.41 -19.85 -8.08
C PHE A 112 -3.70 -19.15 -6.76
N SER A 113 -4.12 -17.88 -6.79
CA SER A 113 -4.43 -17.12 -5.57
C SER A 113 -5.63 -17.71 -4.83
N LEU A 114 -6.67 -18.16 -5.54
CA LEU A 114 -7.79 -18.89 -4.95
C LEU A 114 -7.33 -20.23 -4.36
N PHE A 115 -6.49 -20.98 -5.07
CA PHE A 115 -5.94 -22.23 -4.56
C PHE A 115 -5.18 -22.04 -3.24
N ILE A 116 -4.29 -21.04 -3.18
CA ILE A 116 -3.51 -20.73 -1.97
C ILE A 116 -4.43 -20.28 -0.83
N LEU A 117 -5.39 -19.39 -1.10
CA LEU A 117 -6.30 -18.86 -0.08
C LEU A 117 -7.16 -19.96 0.57
N TYR A 118 -7.62 -20.93 -0.22
CA TYR A 118 -8.50 -22.00 0.26
C TYR A 118 -7.79 -23.27 0.74
N ASN A 119 -6.56 -23.56 0.25
CA ASN A 119 -5.85 -24.81 0.59
C ASN A 119 -4.71 -24.63 1.59
N THR A 120 -4.19 -23.42 1.81
CA THR A 120 -3.05 -23.24 2.69
C THR A 120 -3.52 -23.06 4.13
N LYS A 121 -3.29 -24.06 4.98
CA LYS A 121 -3.43 -23.98 6.46
C LYS A 121 -2.59 -22.87 7.12
N ALA A 122 -1.81 -22.10 6.35
CA ALA A 122 -0.99 -20.99 6.84
C ALA A 122 -1.81 -19.76 7.28
N TYR A 123 -3.06 -19.63 6.83
CA TYR A 123 -3.94 -18.52 7.21
C TYR A 123 -5.29 -19.00 7.76
N PRO A 124 -5.30 -19.83 8.82
CA PRO A 124 -6.55 -20.33 9.38
C PRO A 124 -7.42 -19.18 9.88
N CYS A 125 -6.79 -18.09 10.35
CA CYS A 125 -7.48 -16.89 10.80
C CYS A 125 -8.08 -15.98 9.71
N VAL A 126 -7.83 -16.26 8.42
CA VAL A 126 -8.55 -15.62 7.32
C VAL A 126 -9.86 -16.35 7.01
N LEU A 127 -9.89 -17.68 7.24
CA LEU A 127 -11.05 -18.53 6.98
C LEU A 127 -11.95 -18.69 8.21
N ASP A 128 -11.38 -18.67 9.41
CA ASP A 128 -12.09 -18.78 10.68
C ASP A 128 -11.72 -17.65 11.64
N THR A 129 -12.69 -16.79 11.94
CA THR A 129 -12.52 -15.66 12.88
C THR A 129 -12.35 -16.08 14.34
N SER A 130 -12.55 -17.37 14.67
CA SER A 130 -12.41 -17.91 16.03
C SER A 130 -11.05 -18.55 16.33
N ALA A 131 -10.14 -18.59 15.36
CA ALA A 131 -8.80 -19.15 15.54
C ALA A 131 -7.94 -18.28 16.50
N GLU A 132 -7.54 -18.84 17.65
CA GLU A 132 -6.75 -18.13 18.68
C GLU A 132 -5.27 -17.95 18.31
N HIS A 133 -4.74 -18.78 17.40
CA HIS A 133 -3.33 -18.75 16.98
C HIS A 133 -3.20 -18.44 15.48
N CYS A 134 -2.76 -17.22 15.15
CA CYS A 134 -2.22 -16.89 13.83
C CYS A 134 -0.69 -16.97 13.87
N GLN A 135 -0.08 -17.79 13.01
CA GLN A 135 1.38 -17.76 12.82
C GLN A 135 1.88 -16.42 12.27
N PHE A 136 1.03 -15.72 11.49
CA PHE A 136 1.35 -14.41 10.93
C PHE A 136 0.47 -13.32 11.50
N ALA A 137 1.10 -12.29 12.08
CA ALA A 137 0.39 -11.07 12.42
C ALA A 137 -0.15 -10.41 11.13
N VAL A 138 -1.40 -9.94 11.18
CA VAL A 138 -2.06 -9.27 10.06
C VAL A 138 -2.26 -7.77 10.38
N PRO A 139 -1.18 -6.99 10.59
CA PRO A 139 -1.26 -5.64 11.14
C PRO A 139 -2.05 -4.68 10.24
N SER A 140 -1.95 -4.84 8.92
CA SER A 140 -2.68 -4.01 7.97
C SER A 140 -4.19 -4.20 8.08
N VAL A 141 -4.67 -5.44 8.20
CA VAL A 141 -6.10 -5.74 8.32
C VAL A 141 -6.65 -5.20 9.63
N VAL A 142 -5.95 -5.43 10.74
CA VAL A 142 -6.32 -4.91 12.06
C VAL A 142 -6.39 -3.37 12.05
N ALA A 143 -5.42 -2.71 11.41
CA ALA A 143 -5.41 -1.25 11.32
C ALA A 143 -6.61 -0.69 10.52
N TRP A 144 -7.02 -1.37 9.44
CA TRP A 144 -8.16 -0.95 8.63
C TRP A 144 -9.48 -1.21 9.34
N GLU A 145 -9.60 -2.36 10.00
CA GLU A 145 -10.77 -2.72 10.80
C GLU A 145 -10.98 -1.72 11.95
N ASN A 146 -9.91 -1.43 12.71
CA ASN A 146 -9.97 -0.46 13.81
C ASN A 146 -10.36 0.93 13.32
N MET A 147 -9.81 1.39 12.18
CA MET A 147 -10.20 2.67 11.60
C MET A 147 -11.67 2.66 11.17
N CYS A 148 -12.15 1.59 10.53
CA CYS A 148 -13.55 1.47 10.13
C CYS A 148 -14.50 1.51 11.34
N LYS A 149 -14.21 0.73 12.39
CA LYS A 149 -15.01 0.71 13.62
C LYS A 149 -15.07 2.09 14.29
N ILE A 150 -13.94 2.79 14.36
CA ILE A 150 -13.87 4.13 14.95
C ILE A 150 -14.68 5.14 14.13
N LEU A 151 -14.62 5.09 12.80
CA LEU A 151 -15.28 6.07 11.94
C LEU A 151 -16.79 5.86 11.77
N THR A 152 -17.23 4.61 11.85
CA THR A 152 -18.65 4.22 11.66
C THR A 152 -19.43 4.12 12.97
N GLY A 153 -18.76 3.81 14.08
CA GLY A 153 -19.37 3.65 15.41
C GLY A 153 -19.10 4.83 16.34
N ASP A 154 -19.32 4.63 17.64
CA ASP A 154 -19.13 5.64 18.70
C ASP A 154 -17.66 5.84 19.11
N GLY A 155 -16.71 5.38 18.29
CA GLY A 155 -15.28 5.52 18.56
C GLY A 155 -14.89 7.00 18.60
N LYS A 156 -14.53 7.50 19.79
CA LYS A 156 -14.05 8.87 19.94
C LYS A 156 -12.59 8.94 19.52
N VAL A 157 -12.32 9.54 18.36
CA VAL A 157 -10.97 9.98 18.00
C VAL A 157 -10.58 11.11 18.96
N PRO A 158 -9.42 11.03 19.64
CA PRO A 158 -8.94 12.12 20.49
C PRO A 158 -8.90 13.44 19.72
N ARG A 159 -9.35 14.53 20.36
CA ARG A 159 -9.40 15.85 19.72
C ARG A 159 -8.02 16.29 19.24
N GLU A 160 -6.99 15.98 20.01
CA GLU A 160 -5.60 16.27 19.67
C GLU A 160 -5.16 15.60 18.35
N SER A 161 -5.58 14.35 18.11
CA SER A 161 -5.27 13.63 16.87
C SER A 161 -5.95 14.28 15.65
N MET A 162 -7.17 14.79 15.82
CA MET A 162 -7.86 15.53 14.75
C MET A 162 -7.15 16.85 14.45
N ILE A 163 -6.77 17.60 15.48
CA ILE A 163 -6.04 18.87 15.32
C ILE A 163 -4.70 18.61 14.61
N LEU A 164 -3.94 17.61 15.07
CA LEU A 164 -2.67 17.23 14.45
C LEU A 164 -2.85 16.85 12.97
N THR A 165 -3.90 16.11 12.64
CA THR A 165 -4.20 15.75 11.24
C THR A 165 -4.42 16.98 10.39
N ILE A 166 -5.21 17.95 10.87
CA ILE A 166 -5.48 19.22 10.15
C ILE A 166 -4.19 20.03 9.99
N VAL A 167 -3.39 20.15 11.06
CA VAL A 167 -2.09 20.85 11.01
C VAL A 167 -1.16 20.20 10.00
N CYS A 168 -1.03 18.87 10.01
CA CYS A 168 -0.21 18.13 9.06
C CYS A 168 -0.73 18.27 7.61
N CYS A 169 -2.05 18.31 7.39
CA CYS A 169 -2.61 18.59 6.08
C CYS A 169 -2.25 20.00 5.58
N ILE A 170 -2.35 21.01 6.44
CA ILE A 170 -1.98 22.40 6.11
C ILE A 170 -0.48 22.50 5.81
N LEU A 171 0.37 21.92 6.65
CA LEU A 171 1.82 21.87 6.44
C LEU A 171 2.17 21.13 5.14
N GLY A 172 1.44 20.05 4.82
CA GLY A 172 1.54 19.31 3.57
C GLY A 172 1.31 20.21 2.35
N ILE A 173 0.19 20.95 2.35
CA ILE A 173 -0.16 21.88 1.27
C ILE A 173 0.88 22.99 1.16
N ILE A 174 1.27 23.61 2.27
CA ILE A 174 2.27 24.68 2.30
C ILE A 174 3.60 24.18 1.73
N ASN A 175 4.04 22.98 2.13
CA ASN A 175 5.29 22.40 1.65
C ASN A 175 5.30 22.18 0.13
N VAL A 176 4.20 21.66 -0.42
CA VAL A 176 4.04 21.48 -1.88
C VAL A 176 4.05 22.83 -2.59
N VAL A 177 3.35 23.84 -2.07
CA VAL A 177 3.34 25.20 -2.64
C VAL A 177 4.74 25.82 -2.61
N ILE A 178 5.48 25.68 -1.51
CA ILE A 178 6.87 26.14 -1.38
C ILE A 178 7.77 25.44 -2.40
N ARG A 179 7.69 24.10 -2.48
CA ARG A 179 8.48 23.30 -3.40
C ARG A 179 8.24 23.67 -4.87
N VAL A 180 7.00 23.96 -5.25
CA VAL A 180 6.62 24.25 -6.65
C VAL A 180 6.88 25.71 -7.03
N LYS A 181 6.52 26.68 -6.17
CA LYS A 181 6.55 28.12 -6.52
C LYS A 181 7.83 28.85 -6.10
N PHE A 182 8.46 28.44 -5.00
CA PHE A 182 9.51 29.25 -4.36
C PHE A 182 10.89 28.61 -4.43
N LEU A 183 10.98 27.30 -4.66
CA LEU A 183 12.27 26.60 -4.74
C LEU A 183 12.82 26.55 -6.18
N PRO A 184 14.08 26.96 -6.40
CA PRO A 184 14.76 26.75 -7.68
C PRO A 184 14.97 25.25 -7.94
N ASP A 185 14.96 24.84 -9.21
CA ASP A 185 15.02 23.43 -9.61
C ASP A 185 16.23 22.69 -9.04
N SER A 186 17.36 23.37 -8.84
CA SER A 186 18.57 22.79 -8.26
C SER A 186 18.41 22.36 -6.79
N TRP A 187 17.49 22.97 -6.04
CA TRP A 187 17.27 22.68 -4.62
C TRP A 187 16.10 21.71 -4.37
N LYS A 188 15.24 21.48 -5.38
CA LYS A 188 14.09 20.56 -5.27
C LYS A 188 14.47 19.12 -4.85
N PRO A 189 15.62 18.54 -5.25
CA PRO A 189 16.02 17.19 -4.82
C PRO A 189 16.39 17.10 -3.33
N TYR A 190 16.81 18.21 -2.71
CA TYR A 190 17.23 18.26 -1.31
C TYR A 190 16.12 18.69 -0.36
N TRP A 191 14.98 19.13 -0.90
CA TRP A 191 13.83 19.55 -0.11
C TRP A 191 13.13 18.36 0.54
N ILE A 192 12.53 18.59 1.70
CA ILE A 192 11.84 17.54 2.45
C ILE A 192 10.69 16.95 1.62
N ASN A 193 10.68 15.62 1.52
CA ASN A 193 9.59 14.89 0.90
C ASN A 193 8.58 14.46 1.98
N LEU A 194 7.45 15.15 2.07
CA LEU A 194 6.41 14.82 3.04
C LEU A 194 5.65 13.53 2.73
N ASN A 195 5.67 13.03 1.48
CA ASN A 195 5.13 11.70 1.17
C ASN A 195 5.96 10.61 1.87
N ALA A 196 7.29 10.73 1.85
CA ALA A 196 8.18 9.79 2.55
C ALA A 196 7.99 9.85 4.07
N VAL A 197 7.87 11.05 4.62
CA VAL A 197 7.58 11.26 6.05
C VAL A 197 6.24 10.64 6.44
N GLY A 198 5.18 10.90 5.65
CA GLY A 198 3.84 10.36 5.88
C GLY A 198 3.80 8.83 5.82
N LEU A 199 4.49 8.22 4.85
CA LEU A 199 4.64 6.77 4.76
C LEU A 199 5.33 6.17 5.99
N GLY A 200 6.33 6.87 6.54
CA GLY A 200 6.99 6.47 7.79
C GLY A 200 6.00 6.37 8.97
N PHE A 201 5.07 7.32 9.09
CA PHE A 201 4.03 7.32 10.14
C PHE A 201 2.99 6.21 9.99
N ILE A 202 2.84 5.62 8.80
CA ILE A 202 1.86 4.55 8.56
C ILE A 202 2.38 3.21 9.08
N ASN A 203 3.70 3.02 9.11
CA ASN A 203 4.29 1.76 9.52
C ASN A 203 4.41 1.68 11.06
N PRO A 204 3.69 0.76 11.73
CA PRO A 204 3.69 0.67 13.19
C PRO A 204 4.98 0.08 13.75
N SER A 205 5.76 -0.66 12.94
CA SER A 205 6.98 -1.31 13.40
C SER A 205 8.24 -0.54 12.98
N PRO A 206 9.08 -0.09 13.92
CA PRO A 206 10.31 0.61 13.58
C PRO A 206 11.32 -0.31 12.87
N SER A 207 11.19 -1.64 13.00
CA SER A 207 12.15 -2.60 12.43
C SER A 207 12.32 -2.48 10.91
N ILE A 208 11.24 -2.22 10.17
CA ILE A 208 11.30 -2.07 8.70
C ILE A 208 12.04 -0.78 8.32
N VAL A 209 11.80 0.31 9.06
CA VAL A 209 12.47 1.60 8.81
C VAL A 209 13.96 1.49 9.13
N PHE A 210 14.32 0.83 10.22
CA PHE A 210 15.71 0.54 10.54
C PHE A 210 16.38 -0.36 9.49
N ALA A 211 15.69 -1.38 8.99
CA ALA A 211 16.21 -2.23 7.92
C ALA A 211 16.44 -1.43 6.62
N MET A 212 15.52 -0.55 6.25
CA MET A 212 15.67 0.37 5.12
C MET A 212 16.87 1.31 5.31
N MET A 213 17.04 1.86 6.53
CA MET A 213 18.17 2.73 6.86
C MET A 213 19.50 1.99 6.77
N ILE A 214 19.59 0.77 7.32
CA ILE A 214 20.79 -0.07 7.23
C ILE A 214 21.10 -0.40 5.77
N GLY A 215 20.09 -0.77 4.98
CA GLY A 215 20.24 -1.03 3.54
C GLY A 215 20.75 0.20 2.79
N TRP A 216 20.23 1.40 3.09
CA TRP A 216 20.69 2.65 2.51
C TRP A 216 22.14 2.98 2.90
N ILE A 217 22.52 2.85 4.17
CA ILE A 217 23.90 3.07 4.64
C ILE A 217 24.86 2.10 3.96
N ALA A 218 24.51 0.81 3.92
CA ALA A 218 25.32 -0.22 3.27
C ALA A 218 25.50 0.05 1.77
N GLY A 219 24.42 0.42 1.07
CA GLY A 219 24.46 0.82 -0.34
C GLY A 219 25.31 2.07 -0.56
N TRP A 220 25.21 3.06 0.33
CA TRP A 220 26.01 4.29 0.26
C TRP A 220 27.50 4.04 0.45
N ILE A 221 27.88 3.20 1.42
CA ILE A 221 29.27 2.75 1.61
C ILE A 221 29.76 1.99 0.38
N TRP A 222 28.97 1.05 -0.13
CA TRP A 222 29.33 0.28 -1.32
C TRP A 222 29.54 1.17 -2.54
N LYS A 223 28.69 2.18 -2.75
CA LYS A 223 28.84 3.18 -3.81
C LYS A 223 30.15 3.97 -3.67
N ARG A 224 30.59 4.27 -2.45
CA ARG A 224 31.87 4.98 -2.20
C ARG A 224 33.09 4.10 -2.46
N VAL A 225 32.99 2.80 -2.19
CA VAL A 225 34.11 1.86 -2.38
C VAL A 225 34.25 1.44 -3.85
N ASN A 226 33.14 1.10 -4.52
CA ASN A 226 33.17 0.65 -5.91
C ASN A 226 31.87 1.01 -6.67
N ILE A 227 31.93 2.11 -7.42
CA ILE A 227 30.83 2.64 -8.23
C ILE A 227 30.39 1.63 -9.31
N GLY A 228 31.35 1.02 -10.02
CA GLY A 228 31.04 0.14 -11.15
C GLY A 228 30.33 -1.16 -10.72
N SER A 229 30.69 -1.69 -9.55
CA SER A 229 30.00 -2.85 -8.97
C SER A 229 28.61 -2.47 -8.45
N HIS A 230 28.49 -1.34 -7.76
CA HIS A 230 27.23 -0.84 -7.24
C HIS A 230 26.19 -0.62 -8.35
N GLU A 231 26.54 0.05 -9.44
CA GLU A 231 25.60 0.32 -10.55
C GLU A 231 25.06 -0.95 -11.22
N ARG A 232 25.85 -2.03 -11.25
CA ARG A 232 25.45 -3.29 -11.88
C ARG A 232 24.69 -4.23 -10.95
N LEU A 233 25.09 -4.28 -9.68
CA LEU A 233 24.65 -5.35 -8.77
C LEU A 233 23.69 -4.87 -7.66
N MET A 234 23.57 -3.56 -7.41
CA MET A 234 22.76 -3.04 -6.31
C MET A 234 21.32 -3.57 -6.37
N CYS A 235 20.63 -3.43 -7.50
CA CYS A 235 19.24 -3.89 -7.65
C CYS A 235 19.11 -5.41 -7.42
N SER A 236 20.03 -6.21 -7.96
CA SER A 236 20.00 -7.68 -7.83
C SER A 236 20.25 -8.14 -6.39
N VAL A 237 21.21 -7.53 -5.70
CA VAL A 237 21.50 -7.83 -4.29
C VAL A 237 20.32 -7.42 -3.41
N SER A 238 19.77 -6.23 -3.59
CA SER A 238 18.59 -5.77 -2.85
C SER A 238 17.38 -6.68 -3.07
N ALA A 239 17.11 -7.09 -4.32
CA ALA A 239 16.03 -8.03 -4.63
C ALA A 239 16.25 -9.39 -3.96
N GLY A 240 17.48 -9.90 -3.95
CA GLY A 240 17.85 -11.14 -3.28
C GLY A 240 17.65 -11.08 -1.76
N LEU A 241 18.01 -9.97 -1.11
CA LEU A 241 17.79 -9.77 0.32
C LEU A 241 16.30 -9.72 0.67
N ILE A 242 15.49 -9.02 -0.13
CA ILE A 242 14.03 -8.96 0.05
C ILE A 242 13.40 -10.36 -0.13
N ALA A 243 13.79 -11.09 -1.18
CA ALA A 243 13.32 -12.44 -1.44
C ALA A 243 13.74 -13.43 -0.32
N GLY A 244 14.96 -13.27 0.21
CA GLY A 244 15.48 -14.07 1.32
C GLY A 244 14.63 -13.96 2.58
N VAL A 245 14.17 -12.75 2.94
CA VAL A 245 13.25 -12.56 4.07
C VAL A 245 11.90 -13.26 3.82
N GLY A 246 11.39 -13.22 2.59
CA GLY A 246 10.17 -13.93 2.20
C GLY A 246 10.30 -15.44 2.34
N ASN A 247 11.39 -16.02 1.80
CA ASN A 247 11.66 -17.45 1.88
C ASN A 247 11.86 -17.93 3.32
N ALA A 248 12.61 -17.16 4.13
CA ALA A 248 12.81 -17.50 5.54
C ALA A 248 11.50 -17.56 6.32
N ARG A 249 10.55 -16.64 6.03
CA ARG A 249 9.21 -16.67 6.65
C ARG A 249 8.39 -17.87 6.19
N LEU A 250 8.47 -18.24 4.92
CA LEU A 250 7.78 -19.42 4.40
C LEU A 250 8.31 -20.71 5.05
N ILE A 251 9.63 -20.82 5.19
CA ILE A 251 10.27 -21.95 5.87
C ILE A 251 9.83 -22.01 7.33
N ASN A 252 9.80 -20.87 8.04
CA ASN A 252 9.34 -20.83 9.42
C ASN A 252 7.87 -21.29 9.55
N ALA A 253 6.99 -20.84 8.65
CA ALA A 253 5.61 -21.31 8.59
C ALA A 253 5.51 -22.83 8.39
N ALA A 254 6.35 -23.39 7.51
CA ALA A 254 6.36 -24.81 7.22
C ALA A 254 6.93 -25.66 8.37
N MET A 255 7.81 -25.08 9.21
CA MET A 255 8.39 -25.75 10.38
C MET A 255 7.47 -25.69 11.61
N GLU A 256 6.59 -24.69 11.69
CA GLU A 256 5.62 -24.54 12.78
C GLU A 256 4.25 -25.21 12.48
N ALA A 257 4.06 -25.77 11.28
CA ALA A 257 2.85 -26.46 10.82
C ALA A 257 2.93 -27.99 11.04
#